data_AF-A0A9L0K0W7-F1
#
_entry.id   AF-A0A9L0K0W7-F1
#
_cell.length_a   1.000
_cell.length_b   1.000
_cell.length_c   1.000
_cell.angle_alpha   90.00
_cell.angle_beta   90.00
_cell.angle_gamma   90.00
#
_symmetry.space_group_name_H-M   'P 1'
#
loop_
_entity.id
_entity.type
_entity.pdbx_description
1 polymer ?
#
loop_
_entity_poly.entity_id
_entity_poly.type
_entity_poly.pdbx_seq_one_letter_code
_entity_poly.pdbx_strand_id
1 'polypeptide(L)'
;MTAPCMLLPLKTFQWDEMWRWKTVILMILTLASMMNLIQLVRDHWVHILVPMGFVVGCYLDRKNDEKLTAFRNKSVLFKRELRPNEEVTWK
;
A
#
# COMPACT_ATOMS: atom_id res chain seq x y z
N MET A 1 29.52 61.00 -10.14
CA MET A 1 28.18 60.56 -9.69
C MET A 1 27.60 59.69 -10.78
N THR A 2 28.01 58.42 -10.83
CA THR A 2 27.66 57.50 -11.91
C THR A 2 26.58 56.53 -11.43
N ALA A 3 25.58 56.35 -12.29
CA ALA A 3 24.22 55.95 -11.94
C ALA A 3 24.08 54.46 -11.58
N PRO A 4 23.56 54.12 -10.38
CA PRO A 4 23.26 52.74 -9.98
C PRO A 4 22.01 52.14 -10.68
N CYS A 5 21.33 52.87 -11.56
CA CYS A 5 19.99 52.51 -12.04
C CYS A 5 19.95 51.45 -13.15
N MET A 6 21.06 51.16 -13.82
CA MET A 6 21.11 50.20 -14.95
C MET A 6 21.41 48.75 -14.53
N LEU A 7 21.95 48.53 -13.32
CA LEU A 7 22.32 47.19 -12.83
C LEU A 7 21.14 46.42 -12.20
N LEU A 8 20.13 47.13 -11.70
CA LEU A 8 18.94 46.54 -11.10
C LEU A 8 18.10 45.70 -12.09
N PRO A 9 17.76 46.18 -13.30
CA PRO A 9 16.93 45.40 -14.22
C PRO A 9 17.63 44.16 -14.80
N LEU A 10 18.97 44.17 -14.91
CA LEU A 10 19.73 43.01 -15.41
C LEU A 10 19.74 41.85 -14.38
N LYS A 11 19.82 42.18 -13.09
CA LYS A 11 19.81 41.20 -11.99
C LYS A 11 18.43 40.56 -11.80
N THR A 12 17.36 41.34 -11.97
CA THR A 12 15.97 40.83 -11.88
C THR A 12 15.61 39.96 -13.08
N PHE A 13 16.12 40.28 -14.28
CA PHE A 13 15.95 39.45 -15.47
C PHE A 13 16.64 38.08 -15.35
N GLN A 14 17.88 38.06 -14.86
CA GLN A 14 18.61 36.81 -14.58
C GLN A 14 17.94 35.95 -13.49
N TRP A 15 17.31 36.59 -12.50
CA TRP A 15 16.57 35.89 -11.45
C TRP A 15 15.30 35.24 -12.00
N ASP A 16 14.54 35.94 -12.85
CA ASP A 16 13.35 35.41 -13.53
C ASP A 16 13.67 34.15 -14.35
N GLU A 17 14.75 34.19 -15.13
CA GLU A 17 15.21 33.04 -15.90
C GLU A 17 15.54 31.84 -14.98
N MET A 18 16.21 32.09 -13.86
CA MET A 18 16.51 31.05 -12.86
C MET A 18 15.26 30.43 -12.23
N TRP A 19 14.20 31.22 -11.99
CA TRP A 19 12.92 30.69 -11.52
C TRP A 19 12.21 29.84 -12.58
N ARG A 20 12.30 30.22 -13.86
CA ARG A 20 11.76 29.42 -14.98
C ARG A 20 12.48 28.09 -15.15
N TRP A 21 13.81 28.06 -15.01
CA TRP A 21 14.56 26.80 -15.05
C TRP A 21 14.22 25.90 -13.85
N LYS A 22 14.05 26.47 -12.65
CA LYS A 22 13.64 25.70 -11.46
C LYS A 22 12.27 25.05 -11.61
N THR A 23 11.28 25.75 -12.18
CA THR A 23 9.94 25.17 -12.39
C THR A 23 9.95 24.06 -13.42
N VAL A 24 10.75 24.20 -14.50
CA VAL A 24 10.91 23.14 -15.50
C VAL A 24 11.59 21.91 -14.90
N ILE A 25 12.64 22.08 -14.11
CA ILE A 25 13.32 20.96 -13.42
C ILE A 25 12.37 20.25 -12.46
N LEU A 26 11.60 21.01 -11.67
CA LEU A 26 10.59 20.45 -10.76
C LEU A 26 9.51 19.67 -11.52
N MET A 27 9.03 20.18 -12.65
CA MET A 27 8.01 19.50 -13.46
C MET A 27 8.52 18.19 -14.07
N ILE A 28 9.78 18.16 -14.51
CA ILE A 28 10.40 16.92 -15.02
C ILE A 28 10.59 15.91 -13.89
N LEU A 29 11.02 16.37 -12.71
CA LEU A 29 11.23 15.50 -11.55
C LEU A 29 9.91 14.88 -11.04
N THR A 30 8.82 15.64 -11.02
CA THR A 30 7.50 15.12 -10.63
C THR A 30 6.94 14.12 -11.63
N LEU A 31 7.15 14.34 -12.93
CA LEU A 31 6.76 13.38 -13.97
C LEU A 31 7.56 12.08 -13.85
N ALA A 32 8.88 12.18 -13.67
CA ALA A 32 9.76 11.01 -13.54
C ALA A 32 9.44 10.17 -12.29
N SER A 33 9.12 10.80 -11.16
CA SER A 33 8.77 10.08 -9.93
C SER A 33 7.42 9.36 -10.05
N MET A 34 6.42 9.99 -10.67
CA MET A 34 5.13 9.34 -10.95
C MET A 34 5.32 8.11 -11.84
N MET A 35 6.12 8.20 -12.90
CA MET A 35 6.37 7.09 -13.81
C MET A 35 7.06 5.91 -13.10
N ASN A 36 8.04 6.19 -12.25
CA ASN A 36 8.76 5.16 -11.50
C ASN A 36 7.85 4.45 -10.48
N LEU A 37 7.03 5.19 -9.74
CA LEU A 37 6.06 4.61 -8.80
C LEU A 37 5.04 3.70 -9.50
N ILE A 38 4.55 4.11 -10.67
CA ILE A 38 3.59 3.31 -11.45
C ILE A 38 4.24 2.00 -11.92
N GLN A 39 5.51 2.03 -12.32
CA GLN A 39 6.24 0.81 -12.72
C GLN A 39 6.45 -0.13 -11.53
N LEU A 40 6.89 0.39 -10.39
CA LEU A 40 7.11 -0.41 -9.18
C LEU A 40 5.81 -1.05 -8.67
N VAL A 41 4.70 -0.30 -8.71
CA VAL A 41 3.39 -0.88 -8.40
C VAL A 41 3.05 -1.97 -9.41
N ARG A 42 3.22 -1.76 -10.71
CA ARG A 42 2.91 -2.79 -11.73
C ARG A 42 3.71 -4.08 -11.56
N ASP A 43 5.02 -3.98 -11.33
CA ASP A 43 5.88 -5.15 -11.21
C ASP A 43 5.65 -5.91 -9.89
N HIS A 44 5.37 -5.20 -8.80
CA HIS A 44 5.29 -5.80 -7.48
C HIS A 44 3.86 -6.15 -7.03
N TRP A 45 2.82 -5.62 -7.69
CA TRP A 45 1.44 -5.78 -7.26
C TRP A 45 0.99 -7.25 -7.22
N VAL A 46 1.42 -8.07 -8.18
CA VAL A 46 1.06 -9.51 -8.23
C VAL A 46 1.60 -10.26 -7.00
N HIS A 47 2.82 -9.93 -6.58
CA HIS A 47 3.44 -10.55 -5.40
C HIS A 47 2.81 -10.12 -4.08
N ILE A 48 2.14 -8.96 -4.03
CA ILE A 48 1.37 -8.53 -2.86
C ILE A 48 -0.03 -9.14 -2.88
N LEU A 49 -0.66 -9.23 -4.05
CA LEU A 49 -2.04 -9.67 -4.20
C LEU A 49 -2.22 -11.15 -3.87
N VAL A 50 -1.26 -12.00 -4.22
CA VAL A 50 -1.32 -13.44 -3.96
C VAL A 50 -1.29 -13.77 -2.45
N PRO A 51 -0.32 -13.30 -1.64
CA PRO A 51 -0.33 -13.49 -0.20
C PRO A 51 -1.54 -12.87 0.48
N MET A 52 -1.94 -11.66 0.07
CA MET A 52 -3.09 -10.99 0.67
C MET A 52 -4.39 -11.76 0.39
N GLY A 53 -4.55 -12.25 -0.85
CA GLY A 53 -5.68 -13.09 -1.24
C GLY A 53 -5.71 -14.41 -0.47
N PHE A 54 -4.56 -15.02 -0.22
CA PHE A 54 -4.47 -16.22 0.61
C PHE A 54 -4.90 -15.97 2.06
N VAL A 55 -4.43 -14.88 2.68
CA VAL A 55 -4.84 -14.51 4.04
C VAL A 55 -6.35 -14.26 4.13
N VAL A 56 -6.91 -13.55 3.15
CA VAL A 56 -8.37 -13.32 3.08
C VAL A 56 -9.11 -14.63 2.88
N GLY A 57 -8.61 -15.51 2.02
CA GLY A 57 -9.16 -16.85 1.80
C GLY A 57 -9.21 -17.67 3.08
N CYS A 58 -8.09 -17.79 3.79
CA CYS A 58 -8.01 -18.50 5.07
C CYS A 58 -8.93 -17.88 6.14
N TYR A 59 -9.07 -16.54 6.14
CA TYR A 59 -9.98 -15.87 7.07
C TYR A 59 -11.45 -16.23 6.80
N LEU A 60 -11.85 -16.21 5.52
CA LEU A 60 -13.21 -16.56 5.10
C LEU A 60 -13.50 -18.04 5.34
N ASP A 61 -12.54 -18.92 5.09
CA ASP A 61 -12.63 -20.35 5.33
C ASP A 61 -12.87 -20.64 6.82
N ARG A 62 -12.06 -20.04 7.71
CA ARG A 62 -12.26 -20.13 9.16
C ARG A 62 -13.64 -19.63 9.59
N LYS A 63 -14.09 -18.51 9.02
CA LYS A 63 -15.44 -17.95 9.28
C LYS A 63 -16.55 -18.89 8.82
N ASN A 64 -16.31 -19.71 7.80
CA ASN A 64 -17.26 -20.68 7.29
C ASN A 64 -17.27 -21.93 8.17
N ASP A 65 -16.10 -22.43 8.56
CA ASP A 65 -15.98 -23.56 9.49
C ASP A 65 -16.69 -23.28 10.81
N GLU A 66 -16.55 -22.07 11.38
CA GLU A 66 -17.28 -21.63 12.58
C GLU A 66 -18.81 -21.78 12.45
N LYS A 67 -19.37 -21.58 11.25
CA LYS A 67 -20.81 -21.74 10.97
C LYS A 67 -21.21 -23.21 10.84
N LEU A 68 -20.31 -24.08 10.37
CA LEU A 68 -20.55 -25.51 10.18
C LEU A 68 -20.41 -26.31 11.49
N THR A 69 -20.27 -25.63 12.62
CA THR A 69 -20.02 -26.26 13.91
C THR A 69 -21.23 -26.90 14.58
N ALA A 70 -22.40 -26.88 13.93
CA ALA A 70 -23.64 -27.46 14.45
C ALA A 70 -23.52 -28.98 14.72
N PHE A 71 -22.68 -29.69 13.96
CA PHE A 71 -22.41 -31.12 14.13
C PHE A 71 -21.14 -31.45 14.93
N ARG A 72 -20.48 -30.44 15.52
CA ARG A 72 -19.26 -30.64 16.31
C ARG A 72 -19.54 -31.55 17.51
N ASN A 73 -18.74 -32.59 17.69
CA ASN A 73 -18.87 -33.61 18.75
C ASN A 73 -20.23 -34.36 18.78
N LYS A 74 -20.98 -34.37 17.67
CA LYS A 74 -22.25 -35.10 17.54
C LYS A 74 -22.17 -36.31 16.61
N SER A 75 -21.12 -36.40 15.79
CA SER A 75 -20.90 -37.54 14.88
C SER A 75 -20.65 -38.83 15.66
N VAL A 76 -21.28 -39.93 15.25
CA VAL A 76 -21.16 -41.26 15.89
C VAL A 76 -19.71 -41.72 16.03
N LEU A 77 -18.84 -41.38 15.06
CA LEU A 77 -17.44 -41.79 15.04
C LEU A 77 -16.53 -41.01 16.01
N PHE A 78 -16.80 -39.72 16.23
CA PHE A 78 -15.91 -38.83 17.00
C PHE A 78 -16.52 -38.30 18.30
N LYS A 79 -17.70 -38.79 18.69
CA LYS A 79 -18.36 -38.39 19.93
C LYS A 79 -17.53 -38.82 21.13
N ARG A 80 -17.05 -37.86 21.93
CA ARG A 80 -16.31 -38.09 23.17
C ARG A 80 -16.70 -37.10 24.26
N GLU A 81 -16.55 -37.51 25.52
CA GLU A 81 -16.63 -36.60 26.66
C GLU A 81 -15.50 -35.56 26.58
N LEU A 82 -15.85 -34.29 26.82
CA LEU A 82 -14.88 -33.19 26.80
C LEU A 82 -14.03 -33.23 28.08
N ARG A 83 -12.73 -32.93 27.95
CA ARG A 83 -11.88 -32.77 29.14
C ARG A 83 -12.33 -31.50 29.90
N PRO A 84 -12.17 -31.44 31.23
CA PRO A 84 -12.67 -30.32 32.03
C PRO A 84 -12.10 -28.93 31.66
N ASN A 85 -11.02 -28.87 30.87
CA ASN A 85 -10.42 -27.63 30.37
C ASN A 85 -10.59 -27.43 28.83
N GLU A 86 -11.39 -28.26 28.16
CA GLU A 86 -11.57 -28.27 26.70
C GLU A 86 -13.03 -27.92 26.35
N GLU A 87 -13.27 -26.72 25.84
CA GLU A 87 -14.60 -26.22 25.49
C GLU A 87 -15.12 -26.78 24.14
N VAL A 88 -14.21 -27.05 23.19
CA VAL A 88 -14.52 -27.54 21.84
C VAL A 88 -13.48 -28.55 21.37
N THR A 89 -13.91 -29.53 20.56
CA THR A 89 -13.04 -30.59 20.02
C THR A 89 -12.03 -30.06 18.99
N TRP A 90 -12.36 -28.98 18.29
CA TRP A 90 -11.51 -28.27 17.32
C TRP A 90 -12.05 -26.84 17.09
N LYS A 91 -11.18 -25.94 16.61
CA LYS A 91 -11.45 -24.51 16.38
C LYS A 91 -11.46 -24.18 14.91
#